data_AF-A0A2K0KTL0-F1
#
_entry.id   AF-A0A2K0KTL0-F1
#
_cell.length_a   1.000
_cell.length_b   1.000
_cell.length_c   1.000
_cell.angle_alpha   90.00
_cell.angle_beta   90.00
_cell.angle_gamma   90.00
#
_symmetry.space_group_name_H-M   'P 1'
#
loop_
_entity.id
_entity.type
_entity.pdbx_description
1 polymer ?
#
loop_
_entity_poly.entity_id
_entity_poly.type
_entity_poly.pdbx_seq_one_letter_code
_entity_poly.pdbx_strand_id
1 'polypeptide(L)'
;MTFDEIKERFAGAGTGTDAFRGLYNETFELMNADKENAAVYFLIGVAARSYVLRYDDQAVDPDFAEQSKQTMSALVDKIAFALHQPAEDKIKIASEVASEYHWKVTSF
;
A
#
# COMPACT_ATOMS: atom_id res chain seq x y z
N MET A 1 2.12 -12.27 10.70
CA MET A 1 2.62 -10.90 10.50
C MET A 1 1.43 -9.96 10.57
N THR A 2 1.56 -8.82 11.24
CA THR A 2 0.52 -7.78 11.31
C THR A 2 0.71 -6.77 10.18
N PHE A 3 -0.29 -5.93 9.92
CA PHE A 3 -0.15 -4.86 8.94
C PHE A 3 0.87 -3.80 9.38
N ASP A 4 1.00 -3.53 10.69
CA ASP A 4 2.01 -2.61 11.21
C ASP A 4 3.43 -3.14 10.95
N GLU A 5 3.65 -4.45 11.05
CA GLU A 5 4.94 -5.06 10.69
C GLU A 5 5.26 -4.91 9.20
N ILE A 6 4.25 -5.05 8.31
CA ILE A 6 4.39 -4.82 6.86
C ILE A 6 4.73 -3.35 6.59
N LYS A 7 4.04 -2.42 7.27
CA LYS A 7 4.31 -0.98 7.17
C LYS A 7 5.77 -0.66 7.52
N GLU A 8 6.27 -1.15 8.65
CA GLU A 8 7.64 -0.87 9.08
C GLU A 8 8.67 -1.45 8.10
N ARG A 9 8.41 -2.65 7.55
CA ARG A 9 9.26 -3.23 6.50
C ARG A 9 9.29 -2.37 5.25
N PHE A 10 8.13 -1.92 4.77
CA PHE A 10 8.04 -1.06 3.59
C PHE A 10 8.73 0.29 3.81
N ALA A 11 8.56 0.89 4.99
CA ALA A 11 9.23 2.14 5.36
C ALA A 11 10.76 2.00 5.29
N GLY A 12 11.30 0.90 5.84
CA GLY A 12 12.73 0.58 5.83
C GLY A 12 13.30 0.07 4.50
N ALA A 13 12.45 -0.25 3.51
CA ALA A 13 12.89 -0.74 2.21
C ALA A 13 13.47 0.36 1.31
N GLY A 14 14.03 0.00 0.14
CA GLY A 14 14.43 0.98 -0.89
C GLY A 14 13.23 1.63 -1.59
N THR A 15 13.52 2.44 -2.62
CA THR A 15 12.50 3.09 -3.47
C THR A 15 12.19 2.32 -4.76
N GLY A 16 12.89 1.22 -5.01
CA GLY A 16 12.72 0.39 -6.20
C GLY A 16 11.44 -0.46 -6.18
N THR A 17 11.11 -1.06 -7.33
CA THR A 17 9.95 -1.94 -7.51
C THR A 17 9.95 -3.16 -6.58
N ASP A 18 11.13 -3.62 -6.14
CA ASP A 18 11.25 -4.71 -5.15
C ASP A 18 10.57 -4.39 -3.82
N ALA A 19 10.62 -3.13 -3.36
CA ALA A 19 9.94 -2.72 -2.13
C ALA A 19 8.41 -2.84 -2.27
N PHE A 20 7.87 -2.39 -3.42
CA PHE A 20 6.45 -2.49 -3.73
C PHE A 20 6.02 -3.95 -3.96
N ARG A 21 6.90 -4.78 -4.51
CA ARG A 21 6.68 -6.22 -4.68
C ARG A 21 6.56 -6.93 -3.33
N GLY A 22 7.47 -6.62 -2.40
CA GLY A 22 7.37 -7.06 -1.02
C GLY A 22 6.03 -6.66 -0.40
N LEU A 23 5.70 -5.36 -0.49
CA LEU A 23 4.46 -4.82 0.08
C LEU A 23 3.21 -5.57 -0.41
N TYR A 24 3.00 -5.72 -1.72
CA TYR A 24 1.77 -6.36 -2.22
C TYR A 24 1.71 -7.85 -1.90
N ASN A 25 2.84 -8.57 -1.93
CA ASN A 25 2.88 -9.99 -1.57
C ASN A 25 2.48 -10.16 -0.10
N GLU A 26 3.12 -9.41 0.80
CA GLU A 26 2.86 -9.49 2.24
C GLU A 26 1.41 -9.08 2.58
N THR A 27 0.85 -8.06 1.92
CA THR A 27 -0.57 -7.68 2.13
C THR A 27 -1.54 -8.72 1.61
N PHE A 28 -1.28 -9.37 0.48
CA PHE A 28 -2.16 -10.44 -0.01
C PHE A 28 -2.06 -11.72 0.84
N GLU A 29 -0.88 -12.03 1.39
CA GLU A 29 -0.75 -13.08 2.39
C GLU A 29 -1.56 -12.76 3.65
N LEU A 30 -1.49 -11.52 4.15
CA LEU A 30 -2.27 -11.08 5.30
C LEU A 30 -3.77 -11.08 5.00
N MET A 31 -4.19 -10.67 3.81
CA MET A 31 -5.57 -10.81 3.32
C MET A 31 -6.06 -12.26 3.34
N ASN A 32 -5.16 -13.23 3.12
CA ASN A 32 -5.54 -14.62 3.23
C ASN A 32 -5.71 -15.07 4.69
N ALA A 33 -4.87 -14.56 5.59
CA ALA A 33 -4.84 -14.93 7.01
C ALA A 33 -5.92 -14.22 7.86
N ASP A 34 -6.27 -12.98 7.53
CA ASP A 34 -7.26 -12.18 8.23
C ASP A 34 -8.36 -11.71 7.26
N LYS A 35 -9.49 -12.43 7.30
CA LYS A 35 -10.64 -12.19 6.42
C LYS A 35 -11.47 -10.98 6.83
N GLU A 36 -11.42 -10.56 8.09
CA GLU A 36 -12.21 -9.44 8.59
C GLU A 36 -11.71 -8.10 8.02
N ASN A 37 -10.40 -8.01 7.78
CA ASN A 37 -9.76 -6.82 7.21
C ASN A 37 -9.32 -7.01 5.75
N ALA A 38 -9.69 -8.12 5.10
CA ALA A 38 -9.24 -8.48 3.75
C ALA A 38 -9.44 -7.38 2.70
N ALA A 39 -10.58 -6.68 2.70
CA ALA A 39 -10.86 -5.62 1.75
C ALA A 39 -9.88 -4.43 1.88
N VAL A 40 -9.46 -4.14 3.12
CA VAL A 40 -8.52 -3.06 3.42
C VAL A 40 -7.11 -3.41 2.94
N TYR A 41 -6.68 -4.66 3.16
CA TYR A 41 -5.39 -5.15 2.64
C TYR A 41 -5.36 -5.21 1.13
N PHE A 42 -6.46 -5.65 0.52
CA PHE A 42 -6.59 -5.74 -0.94
C PHE A 42 -6.35 -4.39 -1.61
N LEU A 43 -6.84 -3.29 -1.02
CA LEU A 43 -6.66 -1.95 -1.54
C LEU A 43 -5.17 -1.55 -1.64
N ILE A 44 -4.39 -1.80 -0.58
CA ILE A 44 -2.95 -1.51 -0.60
C ILE A 44 -2.20 -2.45 -1.54
N GLY A 45 -2.56 -3.74 -1.52
CA GLY A 45 -1.94 -4.73 -2.40
C GLY A 45 -2.17 -4.42 -3.88
N VAL A 46 -3.37 -3.99 -4.28
CA VAL A 46 -3.64 -3.57 -5.66
C VAL A 46 -2.85 -2.32 -6.02
N ALA A 47 -2.84 -1.30 -5.15
CA ALA A 47 -2.08 -0.07 -5.41
C ALA A 47 -0.59 -0.33 -5.62
N ALA A 48 0.02 -1.15 -4.75
CA ALA A 48 1.42 -1.52 -4.85
C ALA A 48 1.72 -2.41 -6.05
N ARG A 49 0.83 -3.34 -6.37
CA ARG A 49 0.95 -4.18 -7.56
C ARG A 49 0.89 -3.37 -8.86
N SER A 50 0.04 -2.34 -8.94
CA SER A 50 -0.06 -1.48 -10.12
C SER A 50 1.25 -0.75 -10.41
N TYR A 51 1.91 -0.20 -9.37
CA TYR A 51 3.25 0.39 -9.52
C TYR A 51 4.27 -0.63 -10.07
N VAL A 52 4.31 -1.85 -9.51
CA VAL A 52 5.21 -2.89 -10.01
C VAL A 52 4.90 -3.22 -11.47
N LEU A 53 3.64 -3.47 -11.82
CA LEU A 53 3.25 -3.78 -13.20
C LEU A 53 3.64 -2.68 -14.20
N ARG A 54 3.66 -1.43 -13.75
CA ARG A 54 3.94 -0.28 -14.59
C ARG A 54 5.43 -0.04 -14.81
N TYR A 55 6.27 -0.29 -13.82
CA TYR A 55 7.70 0.05 -13.85
C TYR A 55 8.65 -1.13 -13.70
N ASP A 56 8.14 -2.37 -13.64
CA ASP A 56 9.02 -3.54 -13.64
C ASP A 56 9.97 -3.50 -14.83
N ASP A 57 11.22 -3.87 -14.59
CA ASP A 57 12.31 -3.90 -15.59
C ASP A 57 12.60 -2.55 -16.28
N GLN A 58 12.12 -1.43 -15.74
CA GLN A 58 12.39 -0.09 -16.26
C GLN A 58 13.34 0.68 -15.35
N ALA A 59 14.21 1.49 -15.98
CA ALA A 59 14.96 2.50 -15.25
C ALA A 59 14.00 3.61 -14.83
N VAL A 60 13.78 3.75 -13.53
CA VAL A 60 12.94 4.79 -12.94
C VAL A 60 13.82 5.92 -12.45
N ASP A 61 13.42 7.16 -12.73
CA ASP A 61 14.07 8.34 -12.18
C ASP A 61 14.09 8.30 -10.64
N PRO A 62 15.22 8.55 -9.97
CA PRO A 62 15.31 8.44 -8.50
C PRO A 62 14.36 9.36 -7.75
N ASP A 63 14.15 10.60 -8.22
CA ASP A 63 13.26 11.55 -7.55
C ASP A 63 11.80 11.11 -7.71
N PHE A 64 11.45 10.58 -8.88
CA PHE A 64 10.13 9.98 -9.11
C PHE A 64 9.90 8.73 -8.24
N ALA A 65 10.90 7.86 -8.10
CA ALA A 65 10.82 6.67 -7.26
C ALA A 65 10.63 7.04 -5.78
N GLU A 66 11.32 8.07 -5.30
CA GLU A 66 11.15 8.60 -3.94
C GLU A 66 9.74 9.19 -3.73
N GLN A 67 9.25 10.03 -4.66
CA GLN A 67 7.88 10.57 -4.59
C GLN A 67 6.81 9.47 -4.61
N SER A 68 7.01 8.45 -5.43
CA SER A 68 6.13 7.28 -5.50
C SER A 68 6.12 6.50 -4.20
N LYS A 69 7.31 6.29 -3.58
CA LYS A 69 7.41 5.66 -2.28
C LYS A 69 6.70 6.47 -1.20
N GLN A 70 6.92 7.79 -1.14
CA GLN A 70 6.24 8.67 -0.19
C GLN A 70 4.72 8.63 -0.33
N THR A 71 4.23 8.62 -1.58
CA THR A 71 2.79 8.48 -1.88
C THR A 71 2.25 7.16 -1.35
N MET A 72 2.94 6.05 -1.60
CA MET A 72 2.53 4.73 -1.09
C MET A 72 2.55 4.68 0.44
N SER A 73 3.61 5.19 1.06
CA SER A 73 3.74 5.24 2.52
C SER A 73 2.58 6.01 3.15
N ALA A 74 2.14 7.12 2.55
CA ALA A 74 0.99 7.87 3.06
C ALA A 74 -0.32 7.06 2.99
N LEU A 75 -0.54 6.25 1.95
CA LEU A 75 -1.70 5.36 1.86
C LEU A 75 -1.60 4.23 2.90
N VAL A 76 -0.42 3.61 3.03
CA VAL A 76 -0.14 2.56 4.02
C VAL A 76 -0.37 3.09 5.44
N ASP A 77 0.09 4.30 5.76
CA ASP A 77 -0.11 4.93 7.06
C ASP A 77 -1.59 5.15 7.39
N LYS A 78 -2.38 5.64 6.43
CA LYS A 78 -3.83 5.81 6.60
C LYS A 78 -4.51 4.47 6.87
N ILE A 79 -4.11 3.42 6.17
CA ILE A 79 -4.65 2.08 6.38
C ILE A 79 -4.22 1.47 7.71
N ALA A 80 -2.94 1.62 8.09
CA ALA A 80 -2.46 1.19 9.41
C ALA A 80 -3.28 1.87 10.51
N PHE A 81 -3.48 3.19 10.42
CA PHE A 81 -4.33 3.93 11.34
C PHE A 81 -5.78 3.41 11.35
N ALA A 82 -6.38 3.18 10.18
CA ALA A 82 -7.75 2.69 10.03
C ALA A 82 -7.98 1.33 10.71
N LEU A 83 -6.99 0.43 10.67
CA LEU A 83 -7.10 -0.91 11.25
C LEU A 83 -7.32 -0.90 12.77
N HIS A 84 -6.84 0.14 13.44
CA HIS A 84 -6.99 0.37 14.88
C HIS A 84 -8.27 1.15 15.25
N GLN A 85 -9.10 1.50 14.26
CA GLN A 85 -10.36 2.21 14.50
C GLN A 85 -11.56 1.23 14.59
N PRO A 86 -12.68 1.69 15.19
CA PRO A 86 -13.97 0.99 15.09
C PRO A 86 -14.36 0.72 13.63
N ALA A 87 -15.20 -0.29 13.39
CA ALA A 87 -15.53 -0.76 12.04
C ALA A 87 -16.08 0.35 11.11
N GLU A 88 -16.89 1.26 11.64
CA GLU A 88 -17.46 2.39 10.88
C GLU A 88 -16.39 3.40 10.43
N ASP A 89 -15.48 3.77 11.33
CA ASP A 89 -14.39 4.69 11.00
C ASP A 89 -13.36 4.02 10.08
N LYS A 90 -13.09 2.73 10.30
CA LYS A 90 -12.22 1.92 9.44
C LYS A 90 -12.70 1.92 8.00
N ILE A 91 -13.99 1.65 7.76
CA ILE A 91 -14.54 1.61 6.39
C ILE A 91 -14.56 3.00 5.76
N LYS A 92 -14.82 4.06 6.55
CA LYS A 92 -14.77 5.44 6.08
C LYS A 92 -13.36 5.81 5.60
N ILE A 93 -12.34 5.56 6.43
CA ILE A 93 -10.94 5.86 6.08
C ILE A 93 -10.52 5.02 4.87
N ALA A 94 -10.83 3.72 4.84
CA ALA A 94 -10.52 2.87 3.69
C ALA A 94 -11.18 3.36 2.39
N SER A 95 -12.41 3.89 2.47
CA SER A 95 -13.11 4.48 1.32
C SER A 95 -12.45 5.78 0.83
N GLU A 96 -11.95 6.61 1.76
CA GLU A 96 -11.17 7.81 1.42
C GLU A 96 -9.86 7.45 0.71
N VAL A 97 -9.14 6.45 1.22
CA VAL A 97 -7.92 5.92 0.59
C VAL A 97 -8.22 5.35 -0.80
N ALA A 98 -9.34 4.65 -0.99
CA ALA A 98 -9.74 4.10 -2.29
C ALA A 98 -9.97 5.21 -3.32
N SER A 99 -10.69 6.25 -2.92
CA SER A 99 -10.96 7.42 -3.76
C SER A 99 -9.67 8.17 -4.09
N GLU A 100 -8.80 8.37 -3.09
CA GLU A 100 -7.51 9.03 -3.27
C GLU A 100 -6.59 8.26 -4.23
N TYR A 101 -6.44 6.95 -4.02
CA TYR A 101 -5.66 6.10 -4.91
C TYR A 101 -6.17 6.20 -6.35
N HIS A 102 -7.47 6.02 -6.57
CA HIS A 102 -8.00 5.97 -7.93
C HIS A 102 -7.94 7.33 -8.66
N TRP A 103 -8.23 8.43 -7.94
CA TRP A 103 -8.42 9.73 -8.58
C TRP A 103 -7.23 10.68 -8.49
N LYS A 104 -6.32 10.48 -7.53
CA LYS A 104 -5.22 11.42 -7.26
C LYS A 104 -3.84 10.81 -7.48
N VAL A 105 -3.69 9.49 -7.38
CA VAL A 105 -2.40 8.83 -7.58
C VAL A 105 -2.24 8.47 -9.04
N THR A 106 -1.48 9.28 -9.77
CA THR A 106 -1.19 9.07 -11.20
C THR A 106 0.10 8.30 -11.45
N SER A 107 0.93 8.17 -10.41
CA SER A 107 2.23 7.51 -10.47
C SER A 107 2.12 5.99 -10.49
N PHE A 108 1.00 5.38 -10.08
CA PHE A 108 0.86 3.92 -9.97
C PHE A 108 0.13 3.31 -11.18
#